data_AF-A0A147BJA5-F1
#
_entry.id   AF-A0A147BJA5-F1
#
_cell.length_a   1.000
_cell.length_b   1.000
_cell.length_c   1.000
_cell.angle_alpha   90.00
_cell.angle_beta   90.00
_cell.angle_gamma   90.00
#
_symmetry.space_group_name_H-M   'P 1'
#
loop_
_entity.id
_entity.type
_entity.pdbx_description
1 polymer ?
#
loop_
_entity_poly.entity_id
_entity_poly.type
_entity_poly.pdbx_seq_one_letter_code
_entity_poly.pdbx_strand_id
1 'polypeptide(L)'
;LQQRYPAGVIEDAIDKARALDREDILTDHGKVTSDHRQTNLVVTYNNNAPNVNRVLSKHFNIIEQSQRLKQIIPSLPRVVYRRSKNLRDTLVHSRTTRAQSSGCSPCGKPQCKVCPPMVKTDIARSTKSNFSMKIYGDLRCCTPNVVYLLECQVCKMQYVGQTTRAFNERFNNHRSHSTKVPSLQLSKHLTLPDHSFDTFSVTLLQSGFKSNLELELKEAHLIYKFDAVKC
;
A
#
# COMPACT_ATOMS: atom_id res chain seq x y z
N LEU A 1 16.21 -40.55 12.85
CA LEU A 1 15.85 -41.99 12.94
C LEU A 1 14.33 -42.22 13.05
N GLN A 2 13.47 -41.29 12.61
CA GLN A 2 12.00 -41.34 12.77
C GLN A 2 11.21 -41.49 11.47
N GLN A 3 11.87 -41.79 10.35
CA GLN A 3 11.17 -42.12 9.11
C GLN A 3 11.16 -43.64 8.97
N ARG A 4 9.97 -44.24 9.13
CA ARG A 4 9.71 -45.70 9.08
C ARG A 4 9.84 -46.24 7.65
N TYR A 5 11.03 -46.17 7.05
CA TYR A 5 11.27 -46.82 5.77
C TYR A 5 11.36 -48.34 5.98
N PRO A 6 10.73 -49.16 5.12
CA PRO A 6 10.86 -50.62 5.18
C PRO A 6 12.33 -51.04 5.02
N ALA A 7 12.78 -52.01 5.83
CA ALA A 7 14.19 -52.43 5.87
C ALA A 7 14.74 -52.84 4.48
N GLY A 8 13.94 -53.56 3.68
CA GLY A 8 14.37 -53.98 2.34
C GLY A 8 14.63 -52.84 1.35
N VAL A 9 13.99 -51.67 1.52
CA VAL A 9 14.27 -50.48 0.69
C VAL A 9 15.60 -49.85 1.06
N ILE A 10 15.96 -49.93 2.34
CA ILE A 10 17.24 -49.42 2.85
C ILE A 10 18.38 -50.32 2.37
N GLU A 11 18.21 -51.64 2.50
CA GLU A 11 19.21 -52.62 2.05
C GLU A 11 19.43 -52.54 0.54
N ASP A 12 18.36 -52.51 -0.27
CA ASP A 12 18.46 -52.35 -1.72
C ASP A 12 19.15 -51.03 -2.12
N ALA A 13 18.89 -49.93 -1.40
CA ALA A 13 19.57 -48.66 -1.65
C ALA A 13 21.06 -48.72 -1.27
N ILE A 14 21.41 -49.42 -0.18
CA ILE A 14 22.80 -49.62 0.24
C ILE A 14 23.54 -50.49 -0.79
N ASP A 15 22.93 -51.56 -1.28
CA ASP A 15 23.53 -52.47 -2.25
C ASP A 15 23.74 -51.77 -3.60
N LYS A 16 22.77 -50.96 -4.04
CA LYS A 16 22.93 -50.09 -5.23
C LYS A 16 24.06 -49.09 -5.06
N ALA A 17 24.17 -48.46 -3.88
CA ALA A 17 25.25 -47.51 -3.61
C ALA A 17 26.63 -48.18 -3.59
N ARG A 18 26.72 -49.43 -3.11
CA ARG A 18 27.97 -50.22 -3.11
C ARG A 18 28.37 -50.72 -4.49
N ALA A 19 27.40 -50.95 -5.38
CA ALA A 19 27.64 -51.42 -6.74
C ALA A 19 28.16 -50.32 -7.69
N LEU A 20 28.07 -49.05 -7.30
CA LEU A 20 28.57 -47.93 -8.10
C LEU A 20 30.04 -47.64 -7.77
N ASP A 21 30.86 -47.47 -8.80
CA ASP A 21 32.27 -47.11 -8.62
C ASP A 21 32.42 -45.64 -8.22
N ARG A 22 33.31 -45.38 -7.26
CA ARG A 22 33.46 -44.06 -6.64
C ARG A 22 34.04 -43.04 -7.60
N GLU A 23 34.99 -43.45 -8.43
CA GLU A 23 35.62 -42.60 -9.45
C GLU A 23 34.57 -42.11 -10.46
N ASP A 24 33.66 -42.98 -10.87
CA ASP A 24 32.62 -42.71 -11.87
C ASP A 24 31.49 -41.79 -11.36
N ILE A 25 31.28 -41.74 -10.03
CA ILE A 25 30.36 -40.78 -9.37
C ILE A 25 31.01 -39.40 -9.21
N LEU A 26 32.32 -39.36 -8.99
CA LEU A 26 33.08 -38.14 -8.73
C LEU A 26 33.51 -37.42 -10.01
N THR A 27 33.45 -38.09 -11.17
CA THR A 27 33.65 -37.45 -12.47
C THR A 27 32.49 -36.51 -12.77
N ASP A 28 32.83 -35.25 -13.05
CA ASP A 28 31.85 -34.27 -13.55
C ASP A 28 31.46 -34.69 -14.97
N HIS A 29 30.37 -35.45 -15.08
CA HIS A 29 29.65 -35.64 -16.33
C HIS A 29 29.05 -34.30 -16.70
N GLY A 30 29.89 -33.44 -17.31
CA GLY A 30 29.56 -32.07 -17.65
C GLY A 30 28.16 -32.01 -18.21
N LYS A 31 27.30 -31.19 -17.60
CA LYS A 31 25.91 -31.01 -18.04
C LYS A 31 25.92 -30.84 -19.55
N VAL A 32 25.32 -31.79 -20.27
CA VAL A 32 25.05 -31.66 -21.70
C VAL A 32 24.27 -30.37 -21.85
N THR A 33 24.95 -29.30 -22.26
CA THR A 33 24.34 -28.01 -22.53
C THR A 33 23.60 -28.18 -23.84
N SER A 34 22.41 -28.77 -23.79
CA SER A 34 21.48 -28.66 -24.89
C SER A 34 21.21 -27.17 -25.07
N ASP A 35 21.62 -26.63 -26.22
CA ASP A 35 21.51 -25.21 -26.60
C ASP A 35 20.05 -24.69 -26.64
N HIS A 36 19.08 -25.58 -26.42
CA HIS A 36 17.70 -25.22 -26.20
C HIS A 36 17.48 -24.78 -24.74
N ARG A 37 17.32 -23.47 -24.55
CA ARG A 37 16.71 -22.90 -23.33
C ARG A 37 15.33 -23.52 -23.13
N GLN A 38 15.25 -24.54 -22.28
CA GLN A 38 13.98 -25.16 -21.91
C GLN A 38 13.13 -24.14 -21.15
N THR A 39 12.00 -23.75 -21.75
CA THR A 39 11.09 -22.77 -21.15
C THR A 39 10.34 -23.41 -19.98
N ASN A 40 10.33 -22.75 -18.82
CA ASN A 40 9.59 -23.20 -17.65
C ASN A 40 8.28 -22.43 -17.52
N LEU A 41 7.17 -23.15 -17.37
CA LEU A 41 5.89 -22.57 -16.97
C LEU A 41 5.73 -22.71 -15.45
N VAL A 42 5.86 -21.59 -14.74
CA VAL A 42 5.73 -21.56 -13.28
C VAL A 42 4.26 -21.36 -12.87
N VAL A 43 3.68 -22.36 -12.21
CA VAL A 43 2.28 -22.36 -11.76
C VAL A 43 2.23 -22.54 -10.24
N THR A 44 1.26 -21.90 -9.55
CA THR A 44 1.04 -22.19 -8.12
C THR A 44 0.38 -23.55 -7.95
N TYR A 45 0.92 -24.40 -7.09
CA TYR A 45 0.32 -25.69 -6.76
C TYR A 45 -1.05 -25.54 -6.09
N ASN A 46 -2.02 -26.36 -6.49
CA ASN A 46 -3.35 -26.50 -5.89
C ASN A 46 -3.79 -27.97 -6.02
N ASN A 47 -4.34 -28.55 -4.95
CA ASN A 47 -4.82 -29.94 -4.93
C ASN A 47 -5.94 -30.21 -5.95
N ASN A 48 -6.74 -29.19 -6.27
CA ASN A 48 -7.84 -29.31 -7.23
C ASN A 48 -7.43 -28.92 -8.66
N ALA A 49 -6.15 -28.65 -8.91
CA ALA A 49 -5.71 -28.28 -10.25
C ALA A 49 -5.76 -29.51 -11.19
N PRO A 50 -6.27 -29.35 -12.42
CA PRO A 50 -6.15 -30.39 -13.43
C PRO A 50 -4.67 -30.64 -13.77
N ASN A 51 -4.36 -31.78 -14.39
CA ASN A 51 -3.01 -32.09 -14.83
C ASN A 51 -2.56 -31.10 -15.92
N VAL A 52 -1.85 -30.04 -15.49
CA VAL A 52 -1.43 -28.92 -16.33
C VAL A 52 -0.52 -29.40 -17.47
N ASN A 53 0.34 -30.39 -17.22
CA ASN A 53 1.17 -30.98 -18.28
C ASN A 53 0.31 -31.59 -19.39
N ARG A 54 -0.73 -32.35 -19.04
CA ARG A 54 -1.64 -32.96 -20.02
C ARG A 54 -2.38 -31.91 -20.84
N VAL A 55 -2.83 -30.83 -20.20
CA VAL A 55 -3.50 -29.71 -20.88
C VAL A 55 -2.54 -29.02 -21.85
N LEU A 56 -1.31 -28.75 -21.43
CA LEU A 56 -0.30 -28.13 -22.29
C LEU A 56 0.06 -29.00 -23.48
N SER A 57 0.29 -30.30 -23.28
CA SER A 57 0.58 -31.22 -24.39
C SER A 57 -0.56 -31.27 -25.40
N LYS A 58 -1.83 -31.22 -24.95
CA LYS A 58 -3.00 -31.25 -25.84
C LYS A 58 -3.14 -29.97 -26.69
N HIS A 59 -2.78 -28.82 -26.12
CA HIS A 59 -3.02 -27.51 -26.73
C HIS A 59 -1.76 -26.83 -27.26
N PHE A 60 -0.61 -27.52 -27.28
CA PHE A 60 0.66 -26.96 -27.74
C PHE A 60 0.62 -26.52 -29.21
N ASN A 61 -0.18 -27.19 -30.04
CA ASN A 61 -0.37 -26.83 -31.45
C ASN A 61 -0.85 -25.37 -31.63
N ILE A 62 -1.56 -24.80 -30.66
CA ILE A 62 -2.01 -23.39 -30.70
C ILE A 62 -0.80 -22.44 -30.62
N ILE A 63 0.22 -22.80 -29.83
CA ILE A 63 1.46 -22.03 -29.68
C ILE A 63 2.29 -22.12 -30.97
N GLU A 64 2.29 -23.29 -31.63
CA GLU A 64 3.04 -23.51 -32.88
C GLU A 64 2.47 -22.76 -34.09
N GLN A 65 1.15 -22.46 -34.10
CA GLN A 65 0.50 -21.68 -35.17
C GLN A 65 1.05 -20.25 -35.29
N SER A 66 1.55 -19.67 -34.19
CA SER A 66 2.12 -18.33 -34.21
C SER A 66 3.63 -18.39 -34.37
N GLN A 67 4.14 -17.82 -35.46
CA GLN A 67 5.58 -17.76 -35.74
C GLN A 67 6.38 -17.02 -34.66
N ARG A 68 5.78 -16.00 -34.05
CA ARG A 68 6.35 -15.28 -32.90
C ARG A 68 6.48 -16.18 -31.67
N LEU A 69 5.46 -16.97 -31.35
CA LEU A 69 5.48 -17.82 -30.16
C LEU A 69 6.39 -19.03 -30.35
N LYS A 70 6.48 -19.58 -31.56
CA LYS A 70 7.41 -20.65 -31.92
C LYS A 70 8.88 -20.24 -31.75
N GLN A 71 9.22 -18.98 -32.00
CA GLN A 71 10.56 -18.44 -31.73
C GLN A 71 10.87 -18.33 -30.23
N ILE A 72 9.87 -18.00 -29.40
CA ILE A 72 10.04 -17.79 -27.96
C ILE A 72 9.96 -19.11 -27.17
N ILE A 73 9.14 -20.05 -27.62
CA ILE A 73 8.86 -21.34 -27.00
C ILE A 73 9.09 -22.43 -28.05
N PRO A 74 10.34 -22.85 -28.26
CA PRO A 74 10.69 -23.80 -29.33
C PRO A 74 10.22 -25.24 -29.03
N SER A 75 10.05 -25.59 -27.75
CA SER A 75 9.63 -26.91 -27.29
C SER A 75 8.58 -26.80 -26.19
N LEU A 76 7.89 -27.90 -25.90
CA LEU A 76 6.90 -27.96 -24.83
C LEU A 76 7.50 -27.45 -23.50
N PRO A 77 6.92 -26.40 -22.88
CA PRO A 77 7.41 -25.88 -21.63
C PRO A 77 7.30 -26.92 -20.51
N ARG A 78 8.31 -26.94 -19.64
CA ARG A 78 8.25 -27.75 -18.42
C ARG A 78 7.39 -27.04 -17.38
N VAL A 79 6.36 -27.72 -16.88
CA VAL A 79 5.55 -27.19 -15.77
C VAL A 79 6.33 -27.31 -14.47
N VAL A 80 6.51 -26.18 -13.79
CA VAL A 80 7.15 -26.09 -12.48
C VAL A 80 6.14 -25.53 -11.49
N TYR A 81 5.97 -26.22 -10.37
CA TYR A 81 5.04 -25.80 -9.34
C TYR A 81 5.74 -24.99 -8.24
N ARG A 82 5.23 -23.78 -7.97
CA ARG A 82 5.57 -23.02 -6.75
C ARG A 82 4.59 -23.36 -5.63
N ARG A 83 5.06 -23.35 -4.39
CA ARG A 83 4.20 -23.54 -3.21
C ARG A 83 3.10 -22.46 -3.14
N SER A 84 1.94 -22.82 -2.60
CA SER A 84 0.91 -21.85 -2.22
C SER A 84 1.40 -20.96 -1.08
N LYS A 85 0.85 -19.74 -0.97
CA LYS A 85 1.14 -18.85 0.15
C LYS A 85 0.56 -19.46 1.42
N ASN A 86 1.35 -19.55 2.46
CA ASN A 86 0.88 -19.95 3.79
C ASN A 86 0.59 -18.70 4.65
N LEU A 87 -0.02 -18.91 5.83
CA LEU A 87 -0.30 -17.81 6.76
C LEU A 87 0.98 -17.06 7.14
N ARG A 88 2.10 -17.75 7.31
CA ARG A 88 3.40 -17.13 7.62
C ARG A 88 3.82 -16.12 6.53
N ASP A 89 3.67 -16.48 5.26
CA ASP A 89 3.99 -15.59 4.13
C ASP A 89 3.11 -14.35 4.10
N THR A 90 1.90 -14.41 4.67
CA THR A 90 1.00 -13.26 4.76
C THR A 90 1.28 -12.43 6.01
N LEU A 91 1.51 -13.09 7.15
CA LEU A 91 1.56 -12.46 8.47
C LEU A 91 2.94 -11.92 8.87
N VAL A 92 4.04 -12.49 8.34
CA VAL A 92 5.41 -12.18 8.81
C VAL A 92 6.06 -10.99 8.09
N HIS A 93 5.34 -10.34 7.17
CA HIS A 93 5.81 -9.06 6.63
C HIS A 93 5.57 -7.95 7.64
N SER A 94 6.49 -7.77 8.60
CA SER A 94 6.57 -6.50 9.33
C SER A 94 7.02 -5.45 8.32
N ARG A 95 6.11 -4.55 7.92
CA ARG A 95 6.55 -3.28 7.33
C ARG A 95 7.36 -2.58 8.42
N THR A 96 8.68 -2.70 8.37
CA THR A 96 9.59 -1.80 9.09
C THR A 96 9.43 -0.44 8.43
N THR A 97 8.39 0.29 8.82
CA THR A 97 8.28 1.71 8.50
C THR A 97 9.49 2.35 9.15
N ARG A 98 10.47 2.77 8.34
CA ARG A 98 11.47 3.76 8.77
C ARG A 98 10.72 4.87 9.52
N ALA A 99 11.31 5.42 10.57
CA ALA A 99 10.75 6.56 11.30
C ALA A 99 10.46 7.68 10.28
N GLN A 100 9.24 7.70 9.76
CA GLN A 100 8.76 8.78 8.93
C GLN A 100 8.61 9.94 9.89
N SER A 101 9.14 11.11 9.51
CA SER A 101 8.80 12.36 10.18
C SER A 101 7.28 12.40 10.36
N SER A 102 6.84 12.27 11.60
CA SER A 102 5.42 12.22 11.95
C SER A 102 4.96 13.63 12.21
N GLY A 103 3.94 14.07 11.51
CA GLY A 103 3.26 15.30 11.80
C GLY A 103 2.84 16.08 10.56
N CYS A 104 2.27 17.22 10.87
CA CYS A 104 1.85 18.26 9.96
C CYS A 104 3.00 19.27 9.83
N SER A 105 3.43 19.57 8.60
CA SER A 105 4.48 20.58 8.35
C SER A 105 4.22 21.40 7.07
N PRO A 106 4.64 22.68 7.04
CA PRO A 106 4.50 23.51 5.86
C PRO A 106 5.32 22.96 4.69
N CYS A 107 4.83 23.13 3.46
CA CYS A 107 5.51 22.60 2.27
C CYS A 107 6.72 23.44 1.81
N GLY A 108 6.93 24.63 2.37
CA GLY A 108 8.09 25.49 2.10
C GLY A 108 8.06 26.21 0.74
N LYS A 109 6.96 26.15 -0.01
CA LYS A 109 6.84 26.87 -1.29
C LYS A 109 6.53 28.35 -1.03
N PRO A 110 7.22 29.30 -1.70
CA PRO A 110 7.11 30.73 -1.40
C PRO A 110 5.70 31.31 -1.62
N GLN A 111 4.93 30.76 -2.55
CA GLN A 111 3.58 31.23 -2.87
C GLN A 111 2.46 30.41 -2.20
N CYS A 112 2.79 29.49 -1.28
CA CYS A 112 1.77 28.65 -0.66
C CYS A 112 1.02 29.40 0.44
N LYS A 113 -0.24 29.76 0.16
CA LYS A 113 -1.15 30.45 1.11
C LYS A 113 -1.52 29.65 2.35
N VAL A 114 -1.26 28.33 2.37
CA VAL A 114 -1.47 27.46 3.54
C VAL A 114 -0.27 27.48 4.48
N CYS A 115 0.95 27.67 3.98
CA CYS A 115 2.15 27.59 4.82
C CYS A 115 2.14 28.59 5.98
N PRO A 116 1.75 29.87 5.81
CA PRO A 116 1.72 30.82 6.91
C PRO A 116 0.81 30.41 8.09
N PRO A 117 -0.46 29.99 7.86
CA PRO A 117 -1.32 29.55 8.96
C PRO A 117 -1.08 28.10 9.44
N MET A 118 -0.18 27.33 8.82
CA MET A 118 0.02 25.91 9.15
C MET A 118 0.94 25.72 10.34
N VAL A 119 0.46 25.01 11.35
CA VAL A 119 1.23 24.73 12.56
C VAL A 119 2.03 23.45 12.37
N LYS A 120 3.33 23.52 12.67
CA LYS A 120 4.19 22.33 12.70
C LYS A 120 3.92 21.56 14.00
N THR A 121 3.17 20.47 13.92
CA THR A 121 2.78 19.66 15.08
C THR A 121 2.61 18.19 14.70
N ASP A 122 2.90 17.30 15.64
CA ASP A 122 2.62 15.87 15.55
C ASP A 122 1.37 15.46 16.36
N ILE A 123 0.74 16.41 17.06
CA ILE A 123 -0.47 16.18 17.87
C ILE A 123 -1.51 17.25 17.53
N ALA A 124 -2.74 16.81 17.25
CA ALA A 124 -3.92 17.66 17.15
C ALA A 124 -4.74 17.56 18.44
N ARG A 125 -5.18 18.70 18.98
CA ARG A 125 -5.97 18.79 20.22
C ARG A 125 -7.31 19.45 19.94
N SER A 126 -8.38 18.96 20.58
CA SER A 126 -9.65 19.67 20.58
C SER A 126 -9.62 20.81 21.59
N THR A 127 -10.29 21.91 21.26
CA THR A 127 -10.49 23.02 22.20
C THR A 127 -11.69 22.76 23.11
N LYS A 128 -12.71 22.04 22.62
CA LYS A 128 -13.98 21.83 23.35
C LYS A 128 -14.02 20.50 24.09
N SER A 129 -13.33 19.49 23.58
CA SER A 129 -13.27 18.17 24.21
C SER A 129 -11.84 17.88 24.69
N ASN A 130 -11.70 16.98 25.66
CA ASN A 130 -10.40 16.49 26.12
C ASN A 130 -9.74 15.51 25.11
N PHE A 131 -10.12 15.58 23.83
CA PHE A 131 -9.63 14.69 22.79
C PHE A 131 -8.32 15.22 22.21
N SER A 132 -7.33 14.34 22.09
CA SER A 132 -6.12 14.60 21.32
C SER A 132 -5.76 13.37 20.50
N MET A 133 -5.15 13.60 19.34
CA MET A 133 -4.69 12.53 18.47
C MET A 133 -3.31 12.81 17.92
N LYS A 134 -2.51 11.74 17.79
CA LYS A 134 -1.22 11.79 17.13
C LYS A 134 -1.42 11.73 15.62
N ILE A 135 -0.70 12.59 14.91
CA ILE A 135 -0.67 12.69 13.46
C ILE A 135 0.43 11.76 12.96
N TYR A 136 0.05 10.83 12.07
CA TYR A 136 0.98 9.85 11.51
C TYR A 136 1.35 10.21 10.07
N GLY A 137 2.63 10.01 9.74
CA GLY A 137 3.20 10.33 8.42
C GLY A 137 3.60 11.80 8.25
N ASP A 138 4.17 12.12 7.09
CA ASP A 138 4.59 13.49 6.72
C ASP A 138 3.46 14.17 5.93
N LEU A 139 2.61 14.92 6.63
CA LEU A 139 1.49 15.64 6.04
C LEU A 139 1.91 17.08 5.73
N ARG A 140 1.81 17.46 4.45
CA ARG A 140 2.17 18.79 3.96
C ARG A 140 1.00 19.45 3.23
N CYS A 141 1.10 20.75 2.96
CA CYS A 141 0.03 21.50 2.28
C CYS A 141 -0.43 20.89 0.93
N CYS A 142 0.45 20.15 0.25
CA CYS A 142 0.16 19.53 -1.04
C CYS A 142 -0.36 18.09 -0.93
N THR A 143 -0.52 17.55 0.27
CA THR A 143 -0.99 16.17 0.46
C THR A 143 -2.46 16.06 0.03
N PRO A 144 -2.82 15.11 -0.86
CA PRO A 144 -4.20 14.84 -1.25
C PRO A 144 -4.87 13.83 -0.32
N ASN A 145 -6.18 13.65 -0.48
CA ASN A 145 -6.98 12.69 0.31
C ASN A 145 -6.75 12.87 1.81
N VAL A 146 -7.05 14.07 2.33
CA VAL A 146 -6.79 14.43 3.72
C VAL A 146 -8.06 14.82 4.46
N VAL A 147 -8.08 14.49 5.75
CA VAL A 147 -8.97 15.14 6.73
C VAL A 147 -8.14 16.16 7.50
N TYR A 148 -8.67 17.37 7.65
CA TYR A 148 -7.98 18.51 8.23
C TYR A 148 -8.83 19.21 9.30
N LEU A 149 -8.13 19.97 10.13
CA LEU A 149 -8.67 20.80 11.20
C LEU A 149 -8.28 22.26 10.94
N LEU A 150 -9.27 23.15 10.94
CA LEU A 150 -9.08 24.59 10.97
C LEU A 150 -9.52 25.08 12.36
N GLU A 151 -8.67 25.83 13.04
CA GLU A 151 -9.00 26.40 14.34
C GLU A 151 -8.85 27.91 14.28
N CYS A 152 -9.91 28.63 14.68
CA CYS A 152 -9.84 30.08 14.82
C CYS A 152 -9.05 30.43 16.09
N GLN A 153 -7.99 31.24 15.96
CA GLN A 153 -7.19 31.63 17.12
C GLN A 153 -7.85 32.68 18.02
N VAL A 154 -8.88 33.38 17.53
CA VAL A 154 -9.63 34.42 18.27
C VAL A 154 -10.65 33.79 19.22
N CYS A 155 -11.59 33.00 18.70
CA CYS A 155 -12.69 32.44 19.49
C CYS A 155 -12.56 30.93 19.74
N LYS A 156 -11.47 30.31 19.28
CA LYS A 156 -11.15 28.87 19.46
C LYS A 156 -12.16 27.88 18.88
N MET A 157 -13.04 28.32 17.98
CA MET A 157 -13.90 27.42 17.23
C MET A 157 -13.07 26.57 16.27
N GLN A 158 -13.39 25.28 16.23
CA GLN A 158 -12.72 24.30 15.40
C GLN A 158 -13.65 23.78 14.30
N TYR A 159 -13.09 23.61 13.11
CA TYR A 159 -13.77 23.09 11.93
C TYR A 159 -13.03 21.88 11.39
N VAL A 160 -13.75 20.79 11.14
CA VAL A 160 -13.21 19.59 10.50
C VAL A 160 -13.76 19.50 9.09
N GLY A 161 -12.90 19.17 8.14
CA GLY A 161 -13.28 18.97 6.76
C GLY A 161 -12.43 17.93 6.08
N GLN A 162 -12.93 17.40 4.96
CA GLN A 162 -12.18 16.50 4.08
C GLN A 162 -11.87 17.13 2.72
N THR A 163 -10.89 16.55 2.02
CA THR A 163 -10.68 16.79 0.59
C THR A 163 -10.01 15.60 -0.08
N THR A 164 -10.44 15.28 -1.30
CA THR A 164 -9.79 14.28 -2.16
C THR A 164 -8.61 14.87 -2.94
N ARG A 165 -8.70 16.16 -3.30
CA ARG A 165 -7.62 16.89 -3.96
C ARG A 165 -6.54 17.33 -2.96
N ALA A 166 -5.47 17.94 -3.46
CA ALA A 166 -4.42 18.50 -2.61
C ALA A 166 -5.00 19.59 -1.69
N PHE A 167 -4.59 19.59 -0.42
CA PHE A 167 -5.16 20.48 0.58
C PHE A 167 -5.03 21.98 0.25
N ASN A 168 -3.92 22.40 -0.35
CA ASN A 168 -3.71 23.77 -0.80
C ASN A 168 -4.77 24.25 -1.79
N GLU A 169 -5.26 23.37 -2.66
CA GLU A 169 -6.37 23.71 -3.56
C GLU A 169 -7.68 23.88 -2.78
N ARG A 170 -7.97 22.98 -1.84
CA ARG A 170 -9.16 23.10 -0.98
C ARG A 170 -9.14 24.39 -0.16
N PHE A 171 -8.00 24.76 0.41
CA PHE A 171 -7.85 25.98 1.18
C PHE A 171 -8.04 27.24 0.31
N ASN A 172 -7.50 27.24 -0.90
CA ASN A 172 -7.74 28.34 -1.85
C ASN A 172 -9.22 28.45 -2.25
N ASN A 173 -9.90 27.32 -2.43
CA ASN A 173 -11.34 27.30 -2.69
C ASN A 173 -12.14 27.85 -1.52
N HIS A 174 -11.79 27.50 -0.28
CA HIS A 174 -12.36 28.10 0.92
C HIS A 174 -12.19 29.62 0.94
N ARG A 175 -10.99 30.14 0.61
CA ARG A 175 -10.75 31.59 0.50
C ARG A 175 -11.57 32.26 -0.60
N SER A 176 -11.80 31.59 -1.73
CA SER A 176 -12.66 32.14 -2.78
C SER A 176 -14.15 32.03 -2.44
N HIS A 177 -14.56 31.03 -1.67
CA HIS A 177 -15.96 30.80 -1.31
C HIS A 177 -16.40 31.65 -0.12
N SER A 178 -15.51 32.05 0.78
CA SER A 178 -15.86 32.88 1.92
C SER A 178 -16.56 34.19 1.51
N THR A 179 -16.19 34.76 0.37
CA THR A 179 -16.81 35.98 -0.18
C THR A 179 -18.02 35.69 -1.06
N LYS A 180 -18.05 34.55 -1.77
CA LYS A 180 -19.09 34.22 -2.76
C LYS A 180 -20.27 33.43 -2.19
N VAL A 181 -20.05 32.68 -1.11
CA VAL A 181 -21.01 31.74 -0.53
C VAL A 181 -21.04 31.91 0.99
N PRO A 182 -21.74 32.96 1.49
CA PRO A 182 -21.81 33.26 2.92
C PRO A 182 -22.73 32.31 3.70
N SER A 183 -23.39 31.34 3.03
CA SER A 183 -24.29 30.39 3.70
C SER A 183 -23.54 29.28 4.48
N LEU A 184 -22.29 28.98 4.10
CA LEU A 184 -21.46 27.96 4.75
C LEU A 184 -21.02 28.41 6.14
N GLN A 185 -20.91 27.47 7.09
CA GLN A 185 -20.60 27.77 8.49
C GLN A 185 -19.23 28.46 8.65
N LEU A 186 -18.22 27.99 7.91
CA LEU A 186 -16.90 28.62 7.90
C LEU A 186 -16.96 30.04 7.29
N SER A 187 -17.71 30.23 6.21
CA SER A 187 -17.86 31.55 5.58
C SER A 187 -18.55 32.55 6.52
N LYS A 188 -19.65 32.15 7.18
CA LYS A 188 -20.36 33.00 8.16
C LYS A 188 -19.43 33.47 9.27
N HIS A 189 -18.59 32.57 9.75
CA HIS A 189 -17.62 32.87 10.79
C HIS A 189 -16.59 33.90 10.34
N LEU A 190 -16.10 33.81 9.11
CA LEU A 190 -15.13 34.76 8.54
C LEU A 190 -15.72 36.13 8.25
N THR A 191 -17.05 36.29 8.30
CA THR A 191 -17.70 37.61 8.19
C THR A 191 -17.74 38.36 9.52
N LEU A 192 -17.46 37.69 10.64
CA LEU A 192 -17.43 38.31 11.97
C LEU A 192 -16.23 39.27 12.09
N PRO A 193 -16.34 40.35 12.89
CA PRO A 193 -15.23 41.28 13.10
C PRO A 193 -14.01 40.54 13.69
N ASP A 194 -12.81 40.87 13.22
CA ASP A 194 -11.52 40.26 13.61
C ASP A 194 -11.33 38.77 13.23
N HIS A 195 -12.21 38.19 12.42
CA HIS A 195 -12.09 36.82 11.95
C HIS A 195 -11.65 36.79 10.47
N SER A 196 -10.39 36.44 10.22
CA SER A 196 -9.84 36.31 8.86
C SER A 196 -9.08 34.98 8.72
N PHE A 197 -8.84 34.51 7.50
CA PHE A 197 -8.06 33.27 7.29
C PHE A 197 -6.63 33.33 7.88
N ASP A 198 -6.11 34.52 8.13
CA ASP A 198 -4.77 34.69 8.71
C ASP A 198 -4.79 34.48 10.23
N THR A 199 -5.96 34.58 10.88
CA THR A 199 -6.15 34.24 12.30
C THR A 199 -6.51 32.78 12.52
N PHE A 200 -6.61 31.97 11.46
CA PHE A 200 -6.82 30.53 11.57
C PHE A 200 -5.49 29.78 11.61
N SER A 201 -5.42 28.76 12.46
CA SER A 201 -4.38 27.74 12.39
C SER A 201 -4.87 26.52 11.64
N VAL A 202 -4.01 25.97 10.80
CA VAL A 202 -4.30 24.78 9.97
C VAL A 202 -3.49 23.59 10.47
N THR A 203 -4.18 22.47 10.68
CA THR A 203 -3.55 21.18 11.01
C THR A 203 -4.11 20.07 10.13
N LEU A 204 -3.24 19.28 9.49
CA LEU A 204 -3.63 18.08 8.76
C LEU A 204 -3.67 16.89 9.72
N LEU A 205 -4.77 16.13 9.73
CA LEU A 205 -5.01 15.08 10.73
C LEU A 205 -4.59 13.70 10.22
N GLN A 206 -5.04 13.33 9.02
CA GLN A 206 -4.79 12.01 8.44
C GLN A 206 -4.89 12.05 6.92
N SER A 207 -4.11 11.21 6.24
CA SER A 207 -4.16 11.00 4.78
C SER A 207 -4.12 9.52 4.39
N GLY A 208 -4.18 9.23 3.09
CA GLY A 208 -3.89 7.90 2.54
C GLY A 208 -5.07 6.92 2.57
N PHE A 209 -6.30 7.45 2.53
CA PHE A 209 -7.53 6.68 2.46
C PHE A 209 -7.65 5.94 1.12
N LYS A 210 -8.22 4.73 1.14
CA LYS A 210 -8.35 3.88 -0.06
C LYS A 210 -9.62 4.18 -0.84
N SER A 211 -10.65 4.69 -0.17
CA SER A 211 -11.94 5.01 -0.77
C SER A 211 -12.50 6.33 -0.22
N ASN A 212 -13.41 6.95 -0.99
CA ASN A 212 -14.12 8.14 -0.53
C ASN A 212 -15.00 7.86 0.69
N LEU A 213 -15.56 6.65 0.79
CA LEU A 213 -16.35 6.23 1.95
C LEU A 213 -15.50 6.22 3.23
N GLU A 214 -14.27 5.70 3.18
CA GLU A 214 -13.36 5.76 4.34
C GLU A 214 -13.04 7.20 4.75
N LEU A 215 -12.88 8.10 3.78
CA LEU A 215 -12.63 9.52 4.03
C LEU A 215 -13.82 10.19 4.72
N GLU A 216 -15.04 9.96 4.22
CA GLU A 216 -16.28 10.53 4.76
C GLU A 216 -16.59 10.02 6.16
N LEU A 217 -16.46 8.71 6.38
CA LEU A 217 -16.62 8.12 7.70
C LEU A 217 -15.59 8.67 8.68
N LYS A 218 -14.36 8.92 8.22
CA LYS A 218 -13.32 9.49 9.09
C LYS A 218 -13.58 10.96 9.40
N GLU A 219 -14.04 11.76 8.44
CA GLU A 219 -14.48 13.14 8.65
C GLU A 219 -15.58 13.18 9.73
N ALA A 220 -16.65 12.40 9.56
CA ALA A 220 -17.76 12.34 10.51
C ALA A 220 -17.32 11.93 11.91
N HIS A 221 -16.45 10.92 12.01
CA HIS A 221 -15.89 10.48 13.29
C HIS A 221 -15.07 11.58 13.98
N LEU A 222 -14.26 12.32 13.23
CA LEU A 222 -13.41 13.38 13.78
C LEU A 222 -14.20 14.62 14.14
N ILE A 223 -15.25 14.98 13.37
CA ILE A 223 -16.22 16.01 13.75
C ILE A 223 -16.78 15.73 15.15
N TYR A 224 -17.27 14.50 15.38
CA TYR A 224 -17.80 14.10 16.68
C TYR A 224 -16.75 14.12 17.79
N LYS A 225 -15.54 13.59 17.55
CA LYS A 225 -14.49 13.53 18.58
C LYS A 225 -13.95 14.89 18.98
N PHE A 226 -13.79 15.80 18.02
CA PHE A 226 -13.31 17.15 18.27
C PHE A 226 -14.41 18.11 18.75
N ASP A 227 -15.68 17.69 18.75
CA ASP A 227 -16.84 18.58 18.93
C ASP A 227 -16.76 19.81 18.01
N ALA A 228 -16.34 19.54 16.77
CA ALA A 228 -16.04 20.56 15.76
C ALA A 228 -17.24 20.76 14.82
N VAL A 229 -17.24 21.89 14.12
CA VAL A 229 -18.24 22.18 13.09
C VAL A 229 -17.74 21.64 11.74
N LYS A 230 -18.64 21.13 10.91
CA LYS A 230 -18.27 20.74 9.53
C LYS A 230 -17.92 21.99 8.71
N CYS A 231 -16.81 21.92 7.97
CA CYS A 231 -16.36 22.99 7.05
C CYS A 231 -17.36 23.28 5.92
#